data_AF-A0A846HSA9-F1
#
_entry.id   AF-A0A846HSA9-F1
#
_cell.length_a   1.000
_cell.length_b   1.000
_cell.length_c   1.000
_cell.angle_alpha   90.00
_cell.angle_beta   90.00
_cell.angle_gamma   90.00
#
_symmetry.space_group_name_H-M   'P 1'
#
loop_
_entity.id
_entity.type
_entity.pdbx_description
1 polymer ?
#
loop_
_entity_poly.entity_id
_entity_poly.type
_entity_poly.pdbx_seq_one_letter_code
_entity_poly.pdbx_strand_id
1 'polypeptide(L)'
;MIFTELTRTLASRFGLSELAANQDGMIRLAFEGGIDVDIEPETEHDALHIYTTLGPQSEDPAVLSRLLAANLFGKETGGAVIALDDFLKECLLARTFALSTLDPDAFLAALEDFVNYAELWRNRLISGDLTSYPVRDDPLAARPDLMIRA
;
A
#
# COMPACT_ATOMS: atom_id res chain seq x y z
N MET A 1 4.57 -19.81 -1.31
CA MET A 1 5.97 -19.50 -0.95
C MET A 1 6.04 -19.37 0.56
N ILE A 2 7.20 -19.58 1.19
CA ILE A 2 7.41 -19.19 2.61
C ILE A 2 8.25 -17.91 2.71
N PHE A 3 8.17 -17.21 3.84
CA PHE A 3 8.83 -15.91 4.00
C PHE A 3 10.35 -15.96 3.72
N THR A 4 11.05 -17.00 4.18
CA THR A 4 12.50 -17.16 3.92
C THR A 4 12.83 -17.34 2.44
N GLU A 5 11.93 -17.92 1.64
CA GLU A 5 12.10 -18.03 0.18
C GLU A 5 11.90 -16.68 -0.50
N LEU A 6 10.93 -15.89 -0.01
CA LEU A 6 10.70 -14.53 -0.48
C LEU A 6 11.94 -13.65 -0.22
N THR A 7 12.44 -13.62 1.02
CA THR A 7 13.60 -12.78 1.36
C THR A 7 14.84 -13.15 0.56
N ARG A 8 15.08 -14.45 0.30
CA ARG A 8 16.16 -14.90 -0.59
C ARG A 8 15.96 -14.43 -2.02
N THR A 9 14.73 -14.53 -2.54
CA THR A 9 14.39 -14.06 -3.88
C THR A 9 14.65 -12.56 -4.01
N LEU A 10 14.20 -11.77 -3.04
CA LEU A 10 14.42 -10.33 -2.99
C LEU A 10 15.92 -10.00 -2.90
N ALA A 11 16.66 -10.64 -2.00
CA ALA A 11 18.11 -10.42 -1.88
C ALA A 11 18.83 -10.65 -3.22
N SER A 12 18.54 -11.77 -3.89
CA SER A 12 19.12 -12.08 -5.20
C SER A 12 18.74 -11.04 -6.27
N ARG A 13 17.51 -10.53 -6.26
CA ARG A 13 17.00 -9.57 -7.25
C ARG A 13 17.59 -8.18 -7.06
N PHE A 14 17.86 -7.80 -5.82
CA PHE A 14 18.53 -6.54 -5.48
C PHE A 14 20.06 -6.63 -5.47
N GLY A 15 20.65 -7.79 -5.79
CA GLY A 15 22.09 -7.99 -5.78
C GLY A 15 22.71 -7.96 -4.37
N LEU A 16 21.91 -8.26 -3.34
CA LEU A 16 22.32 -8.33 -1.94
C LEU A 16 22.71 -9.76 -1.58
N SER A 17 23.68 -9.91 -0.67
CA SER A 17 24.06 -11.22 -0.15
C SER A 17 22.97 -11.84 0.72
N GLU A 18 22.27 -11.01 1.50
CA GLU A 18 21.18 -11.42 2.39
C GLU A 18 20.26 -10.25 2.72
N LEU A 19 19.02 -10.59 3.13
CA LEU A 19 18.09 -9.69 3.79
C LEU A 19 17.83 -10.24 5.19
N ALA A 20 18.39 -9.60 6.20
CA ALA A 20 18.29 -10.03 7.58
C ALA A 20 16.99 -9.50 8.21
N ALA A 21 16.18 -10.41 8.74
CA ALA A 21 15.02 -10.04 9.54
C ALA A 21 15.43 -9.54 10.92
N ASN A 22 14.63 -8.66 11.51
CA ASN A 22 14.76 -8.23 12.90
C ASN A 22 14.31 -9.34 13.87
N GLN A 23 14.26 -9.03 15.17
CA GLN A 23 13.86 -10.00 16.21
C GLN A 23 12.42 -10.50 16.06
N ASP A 24 11.57 -9.71 15.40
CA ASP A 24 10.16 -10.01 15.16
C ASP A 24 9.92 -10.66 13.77
N GLY A 25 10.99 -10.95 13.02
CA GLY A 25 10.88 -11.59 11.71
C GLY A 25 10.55 -10.64 10.55
N MET A 26 10.61 -9.32 10.77
CA MET A 26 10.32 -8.30 9.75
C MET A 26 11.59 -7.86 9.02
N ILE A 27 11.46 -7.45 7.76
CA ILE A 27 12.55 -6.79 7.01
C ILE A 27 12.12 -5.38 6.60
N ARG A 28 13.10 -4.47 6.49
CA ARG A 28 12.90 -3.12 5.96
C ARG A 28 13.78 -2.92 4.72
N LEU A 29 13.19 -2.37 3.67
CA LEU A 29 13.88 -1.99 2.45
C LEU A 29 13.83 -0.47 2.31
N ALA A 30 14.99 0.17 2.19
CA ALA A 30 15.09 1.61 1.94
C ALA A 30 15.22 1.87 0.44
N PHE A 31 14.36 2.75 -0.08
CA PHE A 31 14.35 3.20 -1.47
C PHE A 31 14.75 4.67 -1.57
N GLU A 32 15.00 5.12 -2.80
CA GLU A 32 15.23 6.54 -3.07
C GLU A 32 14.03 7.40 -2.63
N GLY A 33 14.25 8.72 -2.50
CA GLY A 33 13.21 9.61 -2.00
C GLY A 33 12.86 9.41 -0.52
N GLY A 34 13.56 8.53 0.20
CA GLY A 34 13.33 8.27 1.63
C GLY A 34 12.05 7.47 1.92
N ILE A 35 11.65 6.58 0.99
CA ILE A 35 10.62 5.58 1.25
C ILE A 35 11.26 4.36 1.89
N ASP A 36 10.90 4.09 3.14
CA ASP A 36 11.23 2.84 3.82
C ASP A 36 10.02 1.93 3.81
N VAL A 37 10.12 0.75 3.20
CA VAL A 37 9.05 -0.25 3.16
C VAL A 37 9.36 -1.36 4.16
N ASP A 38 8.50 -1.50 5.14
CA ASP A 38 8.47 -2.66 6.03
C ASP A 38 7.74 -3.81 5.37
N ILE A 39 8.27 -5.01 5.54
CA ILE A 39 7.68 -6.26 5.07
C ILE A 39 7.56 -7.19 6.27
N GLU A 40 6.33 -7.52 6.62
CA GLU A 40 5.97 -8.27 7.81
C GLU A 40 5.14 -9.50 7.44
N PRO A 41 5.63 -10.73 7.70
CA PRO A 41 4.81 -11.92 7.59
C PRO A 41 3.88 -12.03 8.81
N GLU A 42 2.60 -12.27 8.59
CA GLU A 42 1.69 -12.61 9.68
C GLU A 42 1.83 -14.10 10.02
N THR A 43 2.01 -14.42 11.29
CA THR A 43 2.31 -15.80 11.72
C THR A 43 1.07 -16.69 11.87
N GLU A 44 -0.10 -16.08 12.11
CA GLU A 44 -1.37 -16.80 12.34
C GLU A 44 -2.19 -16.97 11.05
N HIS A 45 -2.02 -16.09 10.07
CA HIS A 45 -2.76 -16.07 8.83
C HIS A 45 -1.83 -16.18 7.63
N ASP A 46 -2.33 -16.65 6.49
CA ASP A 46 -1.59 -16.63 5.22
C ASP A 46 -1.52 -15.20 4.66
N ALA A 47 -0.77 -14.33 5.34
CA ALA A 47 -0.66 -12.93 5.01
C ALA A 47 0.79 -12.43 5.08
N LEU A 48 1.11 -11.58 4.12
CA LEU A 48 2.32 -10.77 4.10
C LEU A 48 1.89 -9.32 3.93
N HIS A 49 2.26 -8.47 4.88
CA HIS A 49 2.04 -7.05 4.81
C HIS A 49 3.27 -6.36 4.27
N ILE A 50 3.05 -5.39 3.37
CA ILE A 50 4.02 -4.33 3.11
C ILE A 50 3.40 -3.01 3.53
N TYR A 51 4.17 -2.15 4.19
CA TYR A 51 3.68 -0.83 4.57
C TYR A 51 4.80 0.21 4.67
N THR A 52 4.41 1.48 4.60
CA THR A 52 5.31 2.62 4.80
C THR A 52 4.54 3.81 5.36
N THR A 53 5.22 4.66 6.11
CA THR A 53 4.63 5.91 6.63
C THR A 53 4.58 6.97 5.52
N LEU A 54 3.41 7.55 5.33
CA LEU A 54 3.18 8.70 4.45
C LEU A 54 3.35 10.04 5.18
N GLY A 55 3.47 10.00 6.51
CA GLY A 55 3.55 11.17 7.39
C GLY A 55 2.58 11.09 8.57
N PRO A 56 2.45 12.17 9.35
CA PRO A 56 1.51 12.21 10.47
C PRO A 56 0.06 12.09 9.97
N GLN A 57 -0.81 11.48 10.78
CA GLN A 57 -2.24 11.47 10.46
C GLN A 57 -2.82 12.89 10.47
N SER A 58 -3.81 13.14 9.60
CA SER A 58 -4.56 14.39 9.56
C SER A 58 -5.92 14.22 10.24
N GLU A 59 -6.36 15.22 10.99
CA GLU A 59 -7.73 15.29 11.53
C GLU A 59 -8.67 16.08 10.61
N ASP A 60 -8.17 16.68 9.53
CA ASP A 60 -8.96 17.47 8.59
C ASP A 60 -9.94 16.55 7.82
N PRO A 61 -11.27 16.74 7.97
CA PRO A 61 -12.27 15.93 7.28
C PRO A 61 -12.15 15.95 5.75
N ALA A 62 -11.64 17.04 5.15
CA ALA A 62 -11.44 17.13 3.71
C ALA A 62 -10.28 16.23 3.25
N VAL A 63 -9.19 16.21 4.01
CA VAL A 63 -8.06 15.30 3.78
C VAL A 63 -8.52 13.86 3.93
N LEU A 64 -9.19 13.54 5.05
CA LEU A 64 -9.69 12.19 5.33
C LEU A 64 -10.64 11.68 4.25
N SER A 65 -11.57 12.53 3.79
CA SER A 65 -12.47 12.18 2.68
C SER A 65 -11.72 11.88 1.39
N ARG A 66 -10.63 12.61 1.10
CA ARG A 66 -9.79 12.37 -0.07
C ARG A 66 -9.03 11.04 0.02
N LEU A 67 -8.48 10.72 1.18
CA LEU A 67 -7.76 9.44 1.40
C LEU A 67 -8.72 8.25 1.25
N LEU A 68 -9.92 8.35 1.82
CA LEU A 68 -10.96 7.33 1.64
C LEU A 68 -11.37 7.17 0.17
N ALA A 69 -11.54 8.28 -0.56
CA ALA A 69 -11.87 8.23 -1.98
C ALA A 69 -10.76 7.60 -2.83
N ALA A 70 -9.49 7.83 -2.49
CA ALA A 70 -8.33 7.25 -3.18
C ALA A 70 -8.31 5.72 -3.09
N ASN A 71 -8.79 5.16 -1.98
CA ASN A 71 -8.86 3.72 -1.77
C ASN A 71 -9.86 3.02 -2.70
N LEU A 72 -10.72 3.74 -3.41
CA LEU A 72 -11.75 3.16 -4.28
C LEU A 72 -11.11 2.27 -5.37
N PHE A 73 -11.31 0.96 -5.22
CA PHE A 73 -10.74 -0.09 -6.08
C PHE A 73 -9.21 -0.09 -6.18
N GLY A 74 -8.52 0.63 -5.29
CA GLY A 74 -7.06 0.75 -5.27
C GLY A 74 -6.45 1.43 -6.50
N LYS A 75 -7.25 2.11 -7.34
CA LYS A 75 -6.77 2.69 -8.60
C LYS A 75 -5.74 3.81 -8.39
N GLU A 76 -5.89 4.57 -7.32
CA GLU A 76 -4.99 5.67 -7.00
C GLU A 76 -3.90 5.28 -6.00
N THR A 77 -3.84 4.01 -5.60
CA THR A 77 -2.94 3.50 -4.56
C THR A 77 -2.17 2.26 -5.02
N GLY A 78 -2.29 1.86 -6.29
CA GLY A 78 -1.63 0.66 -6.81
C GLY A 78 -2.13 -0.64 -6.16
N GLY A 79 -3.40 -0.69 -5.77
CA GLY A 79 -3.97 -1.82 -5.03
C GLY A 79 -3.64 -1.84 -3.53
N ALA A 80 -2.90 -0.86 -3.02
CA ALA A 80 -2.71 -0.65 -1.60
C ALA A 80 -3.90 0.10 -0.97
N VAL A 81 -3.88 0.25 0.35
CA VAL A 81 -4.87 0.99 1.12
C VAL A 81 -4.13 2.05 1.93
N ILE A 82 -4.64 3.28 1.89
CA ILE A 82 -4.23 4.33 2.82
C ILE A 82 -5.03 4.15 4.11
N ALA A 83 -4.33 3.98 5.22
CA ALA A 83 -4.89 3.75 6.55
C ALA A 83 -4.31 4.73 7.57
N LEU A 84 -4.98 4.86 8.70
CA LEU A 84 -4.46 5.60 9.85
C LEU A 84 -4.04 4.60 10.93
N ASP A 85 -2.80 4.71 11.39
CA ASP A 85 -2.35 4.08 12.62
C ASP A 85 -2.69 5.00 13.78
N ASP A 86 -3.74 4.66 14.53
CA ASP A 86 -4.18 5.46 15.66
C ASP A 86 -3.26 5.33 16.88
N PHE A 87 -2.43 4.29 16.96
CA PHE A 87 -1.47 4.10 18.04
C PHE A 87 -0.25 5.00 17.85
N LEU A 88 0.37 4.95 16.66
CA LEU A 88 1.54 5.77 16.32
C LEU A 88 1.16 7.18 15.82
N LYS A 89 -0.12 7.44 15.53
CA LYS A 89 -0.64 8.69 14.97
C LYS A 89 -0.06 9.00 13.58
N GLU A 90 0.05 7.96 12.75
CA GLU A 90 0.63 8.03 11.41
C GLU A 90 -0.40 7.70 10.32
N CYS A 91 -0.20 8.27 9.14
CA CYS A 91 -0.89 7.85 7.92
C CYS A 91 0.01 6.84 7.21
N LEU A 92 -0.51 5.64 6.95
CA LEU A 92 0.23 4.56 6.31
C LEU A 92 -0.32 4.29 4.91
N LEU A 93 0.57 3.89 3.99
CA LEU A 93 0.18 3.08 2.84
C LEU A 93 0.47 1.63 3.19
N ALA A 94 -0.49 0.73 3.00
CA ALA A 94 -0.34 -0.68 3.32
C ALA A 94 -0.95 -1.58 2.25
N ARG A 95 -0.34 -2.74 2.00
CA ARG A 95 -0.89 -3.76 1.09
C ARG A 95 -0.63 -5.16 1.64
N THR A 96 -1.64 -6.02 1.53
CA THR A 96 -1.58 -7.40 2.00
C THR A 96 -1.56 -8.37 0.83
N PHE A 97 -0.76 -9.42 0.94
CA PHE A 97 -0.66 -10.51 -0.03
C PHE A 97 -0.87 -11.86 0.67
N ALA A 98 -1.42 -12.84 -0.04
CA ALA A 98 -1.42 -14.22 0.40
C ALA A 98 -0.05 -14.86 0.13
N LEU A 99 0.74 -15.09 1.18
CA LEU A 99 2.15 -15.51 1.07
C LEU A 99 2.29 -16.90 0.42
N SER A 100 1.38 -17.82 0.74
CA SER A 100 1.39 -19.19 0.25
C SER A 100 1.24 -19.27 -1.28
N THR A 101 0.51 -18.33 -1.87
CA THR A 101 0.26 -18.25 -3.33
C THR A 101 1.03 -17.13 -4.03
N LEU A 102 1.91 -16.43 -3.32
CA LEU A 102 2.61 -15.28 -3.85
C LEU A 102 3.58 -15.68 -4.96
N ASP A 103 3.37 -15.12 -6.16
CA ASP A 103 4.34 -15.17 -7.24
C ASP A 103 5.40 -14.08 -7.02
N PRO A 104 6.71 -14.42 -7.03
CA PRO A 104 7.76 -13.46 -6.70
C PRO A 104 7.90 -12.33 -7.73
N ASP A 105 7.62 -12.59 -9.01
CA ASP A 105 7.74 -11.57 -10.05
C ASP A 105 6.57 -10.59 -9.99
N ALA A 106 5.36 -11.10 -9.75
CA ALA A 106 4.20 -10.27 -9.46
C ALA A 106 4.38 -9.45 -8.18
N PHE A 107 5.00 -10.03 -7.13
CA PHE A 107 5.31 -9.29 -5.90
C PHE A 107 6.31 -8.17 -6.13
N LEU A 108 7.38 -8.41 -6.89
CA LEU A 108 8.37 -7.37 -7.21
C LEU A 108 7.76 -6.22 -8.00
N ALA A 109 6.95 -6.51 -9.01
CA ALA A 109 6.21 -5.48 -9.74
C ALA A 109 5.25 -4.71 -8.81
N ALA A 110 4.56 -5.42 -7.92
CA ALA A 110 3.67 -4.80 -6.94
C ALA A 110 4.43 -3.92 -5.91
N LEU A 111 5.65 -4.30 -5.54
CA LEU A 111 6.52 -3.55 -4.64
C LEU A 111 7.04 -2.28 -5.31
N GLU A 112 7.43 -2.35 -6.58
CA GLU A 112 7.81 -1.17 -7.38
C GLU A 112 6.65 -0.17 -7.49
N ASP A 113 5.46 -0.65 -7.88
CA ASP A 113 4.24 0.16 -7.90
C ASP A 113 3.96 0.77 -6.52
N PHE A 114 4.09 -0.02 -5.46
CA PHE A 114 3.85 0.43 -4.09
C PHE A 114 4.76 1.61 -3.71
N VAL A 115 6.06 1.53 -4.01
CA VAL A 115 7.01 2.63 -3.76
C VAL A 115 6.61 3.88 -4.55
N ASN A 116 6.28 3.74 -5.84
CA ASN A 116 5.84 4.85 -6.68
C ASN A 116 4.59 5.55 -6.12
N TYR A 117 3.60 4.78 -5.66
CA TYR A 117 2.40 5.34 -5.03
C TYR A 117 2.68 5.96 -3.65
N ALA A 118 3.60 5.38 -2.88
CA ALA A 118 4.00 5.95 -1.60
C ALA A 118 4.67 7.32 -1.77
N GLU A 119 5.57 7.46 -2.74
CA GLU A 119 6.16 8.75 -3.10
C GLU A 119 5.11 9.76 -3.54
N LEU A 120 4.22 9.36 -4.46
CA LEU A 120 3.13 10.21 -4.94
C LEU A 120 2.27 10.75 -3.79
N TRP A 121 1.81 9.86 -2.90
CA TRP A 121 0.90 10.24 -1.82
C TRP A 121 1.56 11.08 -0.74
N ARG A 122 2.80 10.73 -0.37
CA ARG A 122 3.58 11.55 0.57
C ARG A 122 3.80 12.96 0.02
N ASN A 123 4.12 13.09 -1.27
CA ASN A 123 4.28 14.40 -1.91
C ASN A 123 2.96 15.20 -1.93
N ARG A 124 1.83 14.56 -2.22
CA ARG A 124 0.50 15.20 -2.17
C ARG A 124 0.12 15.68 -0.77
N LEU A 125 0.41 14.87 0.25
CA LEU A 125 0.15 15.22 1.64
C LEU A 125 1.02 16.41 2.09
N ILE A 126 2.29 16.43 1.67
CA ILE A 126 3.21 17.54 1.98
C ILE A 126 2.80 18.83 1.25
N SER A 127 2.42 18.73 -0.02
CA SER A 127 2.07 19.91 -0.83
C SER A 127 0.66 20.43 -0.57
N GLY A 128 -0.23 19.59 -0.01
CA GLY A 128 -1.66 19.85 0.08
C GLY A 128 -2.41 19.72 -1.25
N ASP A 129 -1.75 19.27 -2.32
CA ASP A 129 -2.40 18.98 -3.61
C ASP A 129 -3.18 17.67 -3.53
N LEU A 130 -4.36 17.78 -2.94
CA LEU A 130 -5.32 16.70 -2.75
C LEU A 130 -6.44 16.76 -3.79
N THR A 131 -6.12 17.25 -5.00
CA THR A 131 -7.06 17.46 -6.11
C THR A 131 -8.09 16.34 -6.22
N SER A 132 -9.35 16.75 -6.31
CA SER A 132 -10.53 15.90 -6.30
C SER A 132 -10.96 15.49 -7.71
N TYR A 133 -11.82 14.47 -7.79
CA TYR A 133 -12.50 14.13 -9.03
C TYR A 133 -13.35 15.32 -9.53
N PRO A 134 -13.42 15.53 -10.86
CA PRO A 134 -14.37 16.49 -11.42
C PRO A 134 -15.80 16.09 -11.03
N VAL A 135 -16.59 17.10 -10.66
CA VAL A 135 -18.03 16.93 -10.40
C VAL A 135 -18.69 16.42 -11.69
N ARG A 136 -19.49 15.37 -11.58
CA ARG A 136 -20.31 14.84 -12.69
C ARG A 136 -21.74 15.35 -12.55
N ASP A 137 -22.36 15.74 -13.67
CA ASP A 137 -23.72 16.27 -13.69
C ASP A 137 -24.78 15.22 -13.29
N ASP A 138 -24.56 13.94 -13.62
CA ASP A 138 -25.38 12.81 -13.14
C ASP A 138 -24.49 11.63 -12.70
N PRO A 139 -24.24 11.47 -11.38
CA PRO A 139 -23.40 10.38 -10.87
C PRO A 139 -24.09 9.00 -10.93
N LEU A 140 -25.42 8.94 -11.09
CA LEU A 140 -26.19 7.70 -11.08
C LEU A 140 -26.45 7.15 -12.48
N ALA A 141 -26.38 7.98 -13.53
CA ALA A 141 -26.46 7.55 -14.93
C ALA A 141 -25.41 6.48 -15.32
N ALA A 142 -24.30 6.39 -14.58
CA ALA A 142 -23.25 5.39 -14.82
C ALA A 142 -23.54 4.01 -14.18
N ARG A 143 -24.58 3.89 -13.35
CA ARG A 143 -24.92 2.60 -12.75
C ARG A 143 -25.68 1.75 -13.77
N PRO A 144 -25.32 0.47 -13.93
CA PRO A 144 -26.09 -0.42 -14.80
C PRO A 144 -27.50 -0.58 -14.27
N ASP A 145 -28.45 -0.78 -15.19
CA ASP A 145 -29.82 -1.14 -14.83
C ASP A 145 -29.83 -2.44 -14.03
N LEU A 146 -30.76 -2.51 -13.09
CA LEU A 146 -30.91 -3.67 -12.23
C LEU A 146 -31.44 -4.85 -13.06
N MET A 147 -30.56 -5.82 -13.32
CA MET A 147 -30.85 -6.94 -14.23
C MET A 147 -31.82 -7.98 -13.63
N ILE A 148 -31.92 -8.08 -12.31
CA ILE A 148 -32.78 -9.07 -11.62
C ILE A 148 -33.41 -8.43 -10.39
N ARG A 149 -34.75 -8.48 -10.31
CA ARG A 149 -35.52 -8.25 -9.07
C ARG A 149 -36.09 -9.60 -8.63
N ALA A 150 -35.81 -10.00 -7.39
CA ALA A 150 -36.50 -11.12 -6.74
C ALA A 150 -37.92 -10.70 -6.34
#